data_AF-A0A318U9J1-F1
#
_entry.id   AF-A0A318U9J1-F1
#
_cell.length_a   1.000
_cell.length_b   1.000
_cell.length_c   1.000
_cell.angle_alpha   90.00
_cell.angle_beta   90.00
_cell.angle_gamma   90.00
#
_symmetry.space_group_name_H-M   'P 1'
#
loop_
_entity.id
_entity.type
_entity.pdbx_description
1 polymer ?
#
loop_
_entity_poly.entity_id
_entity_poly.type
_entity_poly.pdbx_seq_one_letter_code
_entity_poly.pdbx_strand_id
1 'polypeptide(L)'
;MDKLPLRLEREPLVDALFEVRLGPNSLADILPGFLFHDLPAPKPQITRLPAAEFPQPMRASDPALQFAPILRMDWGDYVISVGDRNVIISCKLPYKKWSHFKSVILDLTARIGKVGAPGKVERYSLKYVNLIQAPSLAEQVSKIKMSITLGEVEVKGDHTTLQVHRHEDGIIHILSVVIGAEGQMPDGKIVAGAVVDVDSIRNVDVADLATFAASLEQGLEELRQANKRKFFTCLNQATIDEMGPVYE
;
A
#
# COMPACT_ATOMS: atom_id res chain seq x y z
N MET A 1 13.55 -19.08 -12.60
CA MET A 1 13.05 -18.00 -11.73
C MET A 1 14.07 -16.89 -11.78
N ASP A 2 13.69 -15.71 -12.24
CA ASP A 2 14.60 -14.58 -12.26
C ASP A 2 14.95 -14.19 -10.82
N LYS A 3 16.25 -14.02 -10.55
CA LYS A 3 16.77 -13.71 -9.21
C LYS A 3 16.32 -12.29 -8.85
N LEU A 4 15.42 -12.15 -7.88
CA LEU A 4 15.00 -10.83 -7.40
C LEU A 4 16.09 -10.23 -6.48
N PRO A 5 16.37 -8.93 -6.56
CA PRO A 5 17.38 -8.31 -5.72
C PRO A 5 16.97 -8.32 -4.25
N LEU A 6 17.92 -8.57 -3.35
CA LEU A 6 17.70 -8.53 -1.91
C LEU A 6 17.41 -7.10 -1.45
N ARG A 7 18.22 -6.14 -1.93
CA ARG A 7 18.08 -4.71 -1.68
C ARG A 7 18.49 -3.89 -2.90
N LEU A 8 18.08 -2.63 -2.91
CA LEU A 8 18.54 -1.62 -3.87
C LEU A 8 19.42 -0.62 -3.13
N GLU A 9 20.49 -0.15 -3.76
CA GLU A 9 21.29 0.97 -3.25
C GLU A 9 20.52 2.28 -3.31
N ARG A 10 19.72 2.45 -4.36
CA ARG A 10 18.83 3.60 -4.58
C ARG A 10 17.38 3.14 -4.54
N GLU A 11 16.73 3.23 -3.37
CA GLU A 11 15.35 2.81 -3.21
C GLU A 11 14.37 3.85 -3.78
N PRO A 12 13.53 3.49 -4.77
CA PRO A 12 12.51 4.38 -5.30
C PRO A 12 11.27 4.45 -4.41
N LEU A 13 11.23 3.70 -3.31
CA LEU A 13 10.04 3.53 -2.50
C LEU A 13 9.67 4.83 -1.77
N VAL A 14 8.42 5.27 -1.96
CA VAL A 14 7.87 6.47 -1.30
C VAL A 14 6.73 6.17 -0.34
N ASP A 15 6.02 5.03 -0.51
CA ASP A 15 4.98 4.61 0.44
C ASP A 15 4.82 3.09 0.46
N ALA A 16 4.51 2.56 1.65
CA ALA A 16 4.23 1.15 1.88
C ALA A 16 3.09 1.03 2.88
N LEU A 17 2.02 0.34 2.48
CA LEU A 17 0.83 0.18 3.31
C LEU A 17 0.25 -1.24 3.22
N PHE A 18 -0.31 -1.68 4.33
CA PHE A 18 -1.13 -2.87 4.45
C PHE A 18 -2.56 -2.45 4.78
N GLU A 19 -3.55 -3.03 4.13
CA GLU A 19 -4.96 -2.80 4.42
C GLU A 19 -5.65 -4.11 4.76
N VAL A 20 -6.50 -4.10 5.78
CA VAL A 20 -7.49 -5.15 6.04
C VAL A 20 -8.88 -4.55 5.97
N ARG A 21 -9.80 -5.23 5.28
CA ARG A 21 -11.21 -4.86 5.16
C ARG A 21 -12.09 -5.92 5.79
N LEU A 22 -13.13 -5.45 6.47
CA LEU A 22 -14.09 -6.27 7.17
C LEU A 22 -15.50 -6.06 6.60
N GLY A 23 -16.35 -7.04 6.89
CA GLY A 23 -17.79 -6.92 6.69
C GLY A 23 -18.40 -5.74 7.45
N PRO A 24 -19.72 -5.50 7.29
CA PRO A 24 -20.38 -4.33 7.85
C PRO A 24 -20.24 -4.27 9.38
N ASN A 25 -19.38 -3.39 9.88
CA ASN A 25 -19.20 -2.99 11.27
C ASN A 25 -18.58 -1.60 11.33
N SER A 26 -18.64 -0.94 12.48
CA SER A 26 -18.00 0.36 12.70
C SER A 26 -16.79 0.20 13.60
N LEU A 27 -15.63 -0.06 12.99
CA LEU A 27 -14.35 -0.12 13.70
C LEU A 27 -13.94 1.26 14.24
N ALA A 28 -14.32 2.33 13.54
CA ALA A 28 -13.91 3.68 13.86
C ALA A 28 -14.44 4.19 15.21
N ASP A 29 -15.54 3.62 15.73
CA ASP A 29 -16.11 3.99 17.03
C ASP A 29 -15.30 3.41 18.22
N ILE A 30 -14.49 2.38 17.98
CA ILE A 30 -13.84 1.60 19.05
C ILE A 30 -12.31 1.70 18.99
N LEU A 31 -11.74 1.50 17.80
CA LEU A 31 -10.30 1.35 17.63
C LEU A 31 -9.45 2.54 18.09
N PRO A 32 -9.84 3.81 17.88
CA PRO A 32 -8.98 4.93 18.27
C PRO A 32 -8.71 4.97 19.78
N GLY A 33 -9.75 4.79 20.60
CA GLY A 33 -9.61 4.76 22.05
C GLY A 33 -8.83 3.53 22.52
N PHE A 34 -9.14 2.36 21.96
CA PHE A 34 -8.43 1.12 22.26
C PHE A 34 -6.93 1.22 21.95
N LEU A 35 -6.58 1.64 20.73
CA LEU A 35 -5.19 1.76 20.29
C LEU A 35 -4.45 2.87 21.03
N PHE A 36 -5.11 3.98 21.37
CA PHE A 36 -4.49 5.01 22.21
C PHE A 36 -4.11 4.46 23.59
N HIS A 37 -4.93 3.59 24.17
CA HIS A 37 -4.63 2.93 25.44
C HIS A 37 -3.54 1.85 25.29
N ASP A 38 -3.71 0.92 24.35
CA ASP A 38 -2.91 -0.31 24.21
C ASP A 38 -1.50 -0.08 23.61
N LEU A 39 -1.34 0.93 22.75
CA LEU A 39 -0.04 1.19 22.12
C LEU A 39 0.97 1.77 23.13
N PRO A 40 2.24 1.32 23.09
CA PRO A 40 3.29 1.89 23.94
C PRO A 40 3.61 3.33 23.52
N ALA A 41 4.36 4.04 24.38
CA ALA A 41 4.84 5.38 24.07
C ALA A 41 5.73 5.38 22.80
N PRO A 42 5.69 6.44 21.97
CA PRO A 42 4.85 7.63 22.11
C PRO A 42 3.37 7.31 21.84
N LYS A 43 2.46 8.00 22.54
CA LYS A 43 1.03 7.85 22.28
C LYS A 43 0.68 8.44 20.90
N PRO A 44 -0.24 7.81 20.14
CA PRO A 44 -0.55 8.25 18.80
C PRO A 44 -1.26 9.61 18.80
N GLN A 45 -0.92 10.46 17.83
CA GLN A 45 -1.68 11.68 17.56
C GLN A 45 -2.86 11.35 16.64
N ILE A 46 -4.07 11.65 17.08
CA ILE A 46 -5.30 11.34 16.35
C ILE A 46 -5.75 12.57 15.55
N THR A 47 -5.99 12.40 14.26
CA THR A 47 -6.50 13.41 13.33
C THR A 47 -7.74 12.90 12.61
N ARG A 48 -8.77 13.73 12.51
CA ARG A 48 -9.97 13.43 11.72
C ARG A 48 -9.70 13.69 10.24
N LEU A 49 -10.13 12.78 9.38
CA LEU A 49 -9.94 12.86 7.93
C LEU A 49 -11.21 13.40 7.25
N PRO A 50 -11.10 13.96 6.02
CA PRO A 50 -12.24 14.57 5.32
C PRO A 50 -13.45 13.64 5.15
N ALA A 51 -13.23 12.33 4.98
CA ALA A 51 -14.32 11.36 4.86
C ALA A 51 -15.22 11.30 6.11
N ALA A 52 -14.72 11.73 7.27
CA ALA A 52 -15.48 11.75 8.51
C ALA A 52 -16.59 12.81 8.52
N GLU A 53 -16.54 13.80 7.63
CA GLU A 53 -17.55 14.86 7.53
C GLU A 53 -18.85 14.37 6.88
N PHE A 54 -18.81 13.23 6.16
CA PHE A 54 -20.00 12.58 5.66
C PHE A 54 -20.71 11.79 6.76
N PRO A 55 -22.04 11.88 6.91
CA PRO A 55 -22.81 11.04 7.83
C PRO A 55 -22.59 9.54 7.61
N GLN A 56 -22.57 8.75 8.69
CA GLN A 56 -22.34 7.30 8.63
C GLN A 56 -23.28 6.57 7.65
N PRO A 57 -24.61 6.84 7.59
CA PRO A 57 -25.48 6.17 6.62
C PRO A 57 -25.06 6.43 5.17
N MET A 58 -24.58 7.63 4.85
CA MET A 58 -24.08 7.96 3.51
C MET A 58 -22.81 7.18 3.20
N ARG A 59 -21.85 7.15 4.13
CA ARG A 59 -20.62 6.37 3.96
C ARG A 59 -20.89 4.89 3.77
N ALA A 60 -21.84 4.33 4.51
CA ALA A 60 -22.21 2.93 4.42
C ALA A 60 -22.88 2.56 3.08
N SER A 61 -23.64 3.49 2.49
CA SER A 61 -24.36 3.27 1.23
C SER A 61 -23.52 3.51 -0.03
N ASP A 62 -22.47 4.34 0.04
CA ASP A 62 -21.66 4.72 -1.10
C ASP A 62 -20.42 3.81 -1.24
N PRO A 63 -20.28 3.05 -2.34
CA PRO A 63 -19.14 2.17 -2.56
C PRO A 63 -17.76 2.84 -2.52
N ALA A 64 -17.69 4.14 -2.84
CA ALA A 64 -16.45 4.91 -2.80
C ALA A 64 -16.08 5.35 -1.37
N LEU A 65 -17.05 5.41 -0.46
CA LEU A 65 -16.86 5.91 0.92
C LEU A 65 -16.84 4.79 1.97
N GLN A 66 -17.45 3.64 1.71
CA GLN A 66 -17.57 2.55 2.70
C GLN A 66 -16.23 2.01 3.25
N PHE A 67 -15.12 2.26 2.55
CA PHE A 67 -13.76 1.93 2.98
C PHE A 67 -12.85 3.17 3.06
N ALA A 68 -13.41 4.38 3.02
CA ALA A 68 -12.63 5.59 3.20
C ALA A 68 -12.24 5.71 4.69
N PRO A 69 -10.95 5.88 5.02
CA PRO A 69 -10.55 6.09 6.40
C PRO A 69 -11.08 7.44 6.89
N ILE A 70 -11.62 7.47 8.10
CA ILE A 70 -12.20 8.66 8.73
C ILE A 70 -11.33 9.21 9.86
N LEU A 71 -10.41 8.40 10.37
CA LEU A 71 -9.44 8.78 11.39
C LEU A 71 -8.04 8.34 10.97
N ARG A 72 -7.05 9.14 11.35
CA ARG A 72 -5.62 8.88 11.19
C ARG A 72 -4.96 8.96 12.55
N MET A 73 -4.11 7.99 12.86
CA MET A 73 -3.33 7.91 14.08
C MET A 73 -1.84 7.89 13.72
N ASP A 74 -1.13 8.98 13.97
CA ASP A 74 0.31 9.07 13.78
C ASP A 74 1.04 8.47 14.98
N TRP A 75 1.75 7.36 14.77
CA TRP A 75 2.42 6.59 15.82
C TRP A 75 3.87 6.28 15.47
N GLY A 76 4.80 7.09 15.96
CA GLY A 76 6.22 6.96 15.66
C GLY A 76 6.48 6.96 14.14
N ASP A 77 7.12 5.89 13.67
CA ASP A 77 7.43 5.62 12.27
C ASP A 77 6.24 5.11 11.43
N TYR A 78 5.05 4.97 12.02
CA TYR A 78 3.89 4.38 11.38
C TYR A 78 2.66 5.28 11.43
N VAL A 79 1.72 5.02 10.53
CA VAL A 79 0.39 5.64 10.50
C VAL A 79 -0.65 4.55 10.51
N ILE A 80 -1.63 4.66 11.38
CA ILE A 80 -2.79 3.76 11.43
C ILE A 80 -4.01 4.57 11.03
N SER A 81 -4.59 4.28 9.88
CA SER A 81 -5.83 4.90 9.44
C SER A 81 -7.00 3.95 9.67
N VAL A 82 -8.09 4.47 10.20
CA VAL A 82 -9.27 3.69 10.57
C VAL A 82 -10.48 4.24 9.81
N GLY A 83 -11.14 3.39 9.03
CA GLY A 83 -12.47 3.64 8.49
C GLY A 83 -13.51 2.82 9.24
N ASP A 84 -14.77 2.92 8.82
CA ASP A 84 -15.84 2.11 9.42
C ASP A 84 -15.52 0.62 9.22
N ARG A 85 -15.09 0.23 8.01
CA ARG A 85 -14.91 -1.18 7.60
C ARG A 85 -13.48 -1.57 7.24
N ASN A 86 -12.49 -0.76 7.58
CA ASN A 86 -11.09 -1.08 7.28
C ASN A 86 -10.10 -0.47 8.28
N VAL A 87 -8.93 -1.09 8.32
CA VAL A 87 -7.74 -0.53 8.96
C VAL A 87 -6.60 -0.54 7.95
N ILE A 88 -5.88 0.56 7.87
CA ILE A 88 -4.70 0.73 7.03
C ILE A 88 -3.50 1.01 7.93
N ILE A 89 -2.43 0.25 7.75
CA ILE A 89 -1.16 0.41 8.47
C ILE A 89 -0.11 0.82 7.44
N SER A 90 0.45 2.01 7.58
CA SER A 90 1.45 2.56 6.66
C SER A 90 2.78 2.82 7.37
N CYS A 91 3.88 2.71 6.65
CA CYS A 91 5.22 3.05 7.13
C CYS A 91 5.63 4.44 6.63
N LYS A 92 6.01 5.34 7.54
CA LYS A 92 6.56 6.65 7.17
C LYS A 92 7.93 6.49 6.54
N LEU A 93 8.31 7.49 5.74
CA LEU A 93 9.68 7.61 5.25
C LEU A 93 10.62 8.09 6.37
N PRO A 94 11.85 7.55 6.46
CA PRO A 94 12.42 6.50 5.61
C PRO A 94 11.85 5.10 5.92
N TYR A 95 11.61 4.28 4.88
CA TYR A 95 11.03 2.95 5.01
C TYR A 95 11.89 2.02 5.89
N LYS A 96 11.27 1.41 6.90
CA LYS A 96 11.96 0.59 7.92
C LYS A 96 12.27 -0.83 7.47
N LYS A 97 12.22 -1.11 6.16
CA LYS A 97 12.41 -2.43 5.54
C LYS A 97 11.32 -3.45 5.92
N TRP A 98 11.30 -4.56 5.20
CA TRP A 98 10.22 -5.54 5.29
C TRP A 98 10.11 -6.21 6.65
N SER A 99 11.23 -6.62 7.26
CA SER A 99 11.22 -7.32 8.55
C SER A 99 10.52 -6.52 9.65
N HIS A 100 10.85 -5.22 9.77
CA HIS A 100 10.20 -4.34 10.75
C HIS A 100 8.75 -4.06 10.39
N PHE A 101 8.45 -3.76 9.12
CA PHE A 101 7.08 -3.47 8.70
C PHE A 101 6.16 -4.68 8.88
N LYS A 102 6.61 -5.87 8.51
CA LYS A 102 5.92 -7.15 8.75
C LYS A 102 5.62 -7.32 10.24
N SER A 103 6.63 -7.14 11.10
CA SER A 103 6.45 -7.26 12.55
C SER A 103 5.37 -6.32 13.09
N VAL A 104 5.32 -5.09 12.59
CA VAL A 104 4.32 -4.10 13.02
C VAL A 104 2.92 -4.42 12.49
N ILE A 105 2.81 -4.89 11.24
CA ILE A 105 1.53 -5.37 10.69
C ILE A 105 0.97 -6.51 11.57
N LEU A 106 1.81 -7.50 11.89
CA LEU A 106 1.39 -8.65 12.70
C LEU A 106 1.00 -8.25 14.12
N ASP A 107 1.80 -7.41 14.80
CA ASP A 107 1.51 -6.94 16.15
C ASP A 107 0.21 -6.11 16.20
N LEU A 108 0.05 -5.14 15.29
CA LEU A 108 -1.16 -4.31 15.25
C LEU A 108 -2.40 -5.13 14.90
N THR A 109 -2.31 -6.04 13.93
CA THR A 109 -3.46 -6.89 13.58
C THR A 109 -3.84 -7.79 14.76
N ALA A 110 -2.87 -8.35 15.48
CA ALA A 110 -3.11 -9.13 16.69
C ALA A 110 -3.74 -8.30 17.82
N ARG A 111 -3.28 -7.06 18.04
CA ARG A 111 -3.88 -6.14 19.03
C ARG A 111 -5.32 -5.80 18.68
N ILE A 112 -5.58 -5.41 17.43
CA ILE A 112 -6.93 -5.07 16.96
C ILE A 112 -7.85 -6.30 17.06
N GLY A 113 -7.34 -7.51 16.81
CA GLY A 113 -8.08 -8.76 17.01
C GLY A 113 -8.59 -8.95 18.45
N LYS A 114 -7.89 -8.44 19.47
CA LYS A 114 -8.32 -8.52 20.88
C LYS A 114 -9.55 -7.68 21.20
N VAL A 115 -9.87 -6.69 20.37
CA VAL A 115 -11.06 -5.86 20.54
C VAL A 115 -12.34 -6.69 20.43
N GLY A 116 -12.28 -7.81 19.71
CA GLY A 116 -13.46 -8.66 19.48
C GLY A 116 -14.53 -7.95 18.66
N ALA A 117 -14.14 -6.98 17.82
CA ALA A 117 -15.07 -6.32 16.92
C ALA A 117 -15.72 -7.40 16.04
N PRO A 118 -17.06 -7.44 15.95
CA PRO A 118 -17.72 -8.40 15.08
C PRO A 118 -17.30 -8.14 13.62
N GLY A 119 -17.60 -9.11 12.75
CA GLY A 119 -17.44 -8.96 11.31
C GLY A 119 -16.32 -9.82 10.75
N LYS A 120 -16.65 -10.46 9.63
CA LYS A 120 -15.70 -11.26 8.88
C LYS A 120 -14.63 -10.39 8.23
N VAL A 121 -13.42 -10.89 8.15
CA VAL A 121 -12.38 -10.32 7.29
C VAL A 121 -12.66 -10.76 5.86
N GLU A 122 -12.82 -9.80 4.96
CA GLU A 122 -13.22 -10.03 3.57
C GLU A 122 -12.04 -9.90 2.60
N ARG A 123 -11.05 -9.08 2.97
CA ARG A 123 -9.93 -8.74 2.10
C ARG A 123 -8.75 -8.25 2.92
N TYR A 124 -7.55 -8.56 2.45
CA TYR A 124 -6.36 -7.79 2.83
C TYR A 124 -5.50 -7.49 1.61
N SER A 125 -4.69 -6.45 1.70
CA SER A 125 -3.76 -6.09 0.63
C SER A 125 -2.46 -5.50 1.15
N LEU A 126 -1.45 -5.56 0.29
CA LEU A 126 -0.16 -4.95 0.51
C LEU A 126 0.19 -4.14 -0.73
N LYS A 127 0.36 -2.83 -0.53
CA LYS A 127 0.64 -1.85 -1.57
C LYS A 127 2.00 -1.20 -1.33
N TYR A 128 2.77 -1.08 -2.40
CA TYR A 128 4.01 -0.32 -2.45
C TYR A 128 3.93 0.70 -3.59
N VAL A 129 4.30 1.94 -3.29
CA VAL A 129 4.35 3.05 -4.25
C VAL A 129 5.80 3.46 -4.43
N ASN A 130 6.26 3.46 -5.67
CA ASN A 130 7.65 3.76 -6.02
C ASN A 130 7.69 4.94 -6.98
N LEU A 131 8.51 5.94 -6.68
CA LEU A 131 8.82 7.05 -7.57
C LEU A 131 10.17 6.80 -8.23
N ILE A 132 10.14 6.55 -9.53
CA ILE A 132 11.32 6.33 -10.35
C ILE A 132 11.71 7.66 -10.98
N GLN A 133 12.74 8.29 -10.40
CA GLN A 133 13.18 9.61 -10.82
C GLN A 133 13.71 9.60 -12.25
N ALA A 134 13.19 10.52 -13.05
CA ALA A 134 13.64 10.81 -14.40
C ALA A 134 13.12 12.21 -14.82
N PRO A 135 14.00 13.10 -15.32
CA PRO A 135 13.67 14.50 -15.56
C PRO A 135 12.71 14.73 -16.74
N SER A 136 12.74 13.89 -17.78
CA SER A 136 11.90 14.04 -18.96
C SER A 136 10.84 12.94 -19.05
N LEU A 137 9.68 13.25 -19.66
CA LEU A 137 8.62 12.26 -19.88
C LEU A 137 9.12 11.06 -20.72
N ALA A 138 9.98 11.32 -21.70
CA ALA A 138 10.54 10.26 -22.54
C ALA A 138 11.44 9.30 -21.75
N GLU A 139 12.27 9.82 -20.84
CA GLU A 139 13.05 8.99 -19.92
C GLU A 139 12.16 8.23 -18.93
N GLN A 140 11.08 8.84 -18.46
CA GLN A 140 10.14 8.15 -17.59
C GLN A 140 9.47 6.96 -18.29
N VAL A 141 9.00 7.14 -19.53
CA VAL A 141 8.44 6.06 -20.34
C VAL A 141 9.48 4.96 -20.57
N SER A 142 10.72 5.31 -20.90
CA SER A 142 11.78 4.34 -21.20
C SER A 142 12.21 3.50 -19.98
N LYS A 143 11.89 3.94 -18.76
CA LYS A 143 12.14 3.17 -17.53
C LYS A 143 11.11 2.07 -17.27
N ILE A 144 9.94 2.18 -17.89
CA ILE A 144 8.85 1.22 -17.72
C ILE A 144 8.89 0.20 -18.85
N LYS A 145 8.74 -1.08 -18.50
CA LYS A 145 8.61 -2.17 -19.46
C LYS A 145 7.20 -2.22 -20.01
N MET A 146 6.89 -1.32 -20.94
CA MET A 146 5.59 -1.24 -21.61
C MET A 146 5.72 -0.75 -23.05
N SER A 147 4.71 -1.07 -23.87
CA SER A 147 4.51 -0.49 -25.20
C SER A 147 3.03 -0.21 -25.34
N ILE A 148 2.69 1.06 -25.62
CA ILE A 148 1.31 1.55 -25.67
C ILE A 148 1.12 2.33 -26.97
N THR A 149 0.06 2.00 -27.67
CA THR A 149 -0.42 2.74 -28.84
C THR A 149 -1.89 3.08 -28.64
N LEU A 150 -2.26 4.34 -28.81
CA LEU A 150 -3.63 4.83 -28.72
C LEU A 150 -4.01 5.53 -30.02
N GLY A 151 -4.72 4.81 -30.90
CA GLY A 151 -4.96 5.27 -32.27
C GLY A 151 -3.64 5.40 -33.03
N GLU A 152 -3.34 6.61 -33.51
CA GLU A 152 -2.10 6.93 -34.23
C GLU A 152 -0.96 7.38 -33.28
N VAL A 153 -1.25 7.51 -31.98
CA VAL A 153 -0.27 7.98 -30.99
C VAL A 153 0.50 6.80 -30.41
N GLU A 154 1.82 6.80 -30.62
CA GLU A 154 2.75 5.92 -29.91
C GLU A 154 3.27 6.65 -28.66
N VAL A 155 3.04 6.08 -27.47
CA VAL A 155 3.44 6.70 -26.21
C VAL A 155 4.96 6.65 -26.06
N LYS A 156 5.62 7.80 -26.18
CA LYS A 156 7.09 7.92 -26.14
C LYS A 156 7.60 9.06 -25.28
N GLY A 157 6.74 10.00 -24.90
CA GLY A 157 7.11 11.16 -24.09
C GLY A 157 5.89 11.90 -23.57
N ASP A 158 4.83 11.15 -23.27
CA ASP A 158 3.49 11.67 -23.07
C ASP A 158 3.04 11.42 -21.63
N HIS A 159 2.27 12.35 -21.09
CA HIS A 159 1.56 12.11 -19.83
C HIS A 159 0.64 10.91 -20.00
N THR A 160 0.88 9.88 -19.19
CA THR A 160 0.23 8.59 -19.34
C THR A 160 -0.14 8.06 -17.97
N THR A 161 -1.39 7.66 -17.80
CA THR A 161 -1.82 6.87 -16.64
C THR A 161 -2.35 5.54 -17.16
N LEU A 162 -1.76 4.44 -16.67
CA LEU A 162 -2.17 3.08 -17.00
C LEU A 162 -2.45 2.32 -15.71
N GLN A 163 -3.56 1.58 -15.68
CA GLN A 163 -3.85 0.64 -14.62
C GLN A 163 -4.24 -0.72 -15.20
N VAL A 164 -3.64 -1.79 -14.67
CA VAL A 164 -3.89 -3.17 -15.09
C VAL A 164 -4.30 -4.00 -13.89
N HIS A 165 -5.45 -4.65 -13.99
CA HIS A 165 -5.96 -5.59 -12.99
C HIS A 165 -5.66 -7.01 -13.45
N ARG A 166 -4.82 -7.74 -12.71
CA ARG A 166 -4.39 -9.09 -13.04
C ARG A 166 -4.75 -10.05 -11.92
N HIS A 167 -5.38 -11.17 -12.27
CA HIS A 167 -5.68 -12.26 -11.33
C HIS A 167 -4.68 -13.40 -11.58
N GLU A 168 -3.99 -13.84 -10.54
CA GLU A 168 -2.96 -14.89 -10.60
C GLU A 168 -2.83 -15.57 -9.23
N ASP A 169 -2.90 -16.90 -9.20
CA ASP A 169 -2.72 -17.71 -7.99
C ASP A 169 -3.55 -17.24 -6.77
N GLY A 170 -4.80 -16.83 -7.01
CA GLY A 170 -5.70 -16.32 -5.97
C GLY A 170 -5.36 -14.92 -5.44
N ILE A 171 -4.39 -14.23 -6.07
CA ILE A 171 -4.01 -12.85 -5.78
C ILE A 171 -4.51 -11.95 -6.91
N ILE A 172 -5.09 -10.81 -6.54
CA ILE A 172 -5.42 -9.73 -7.48
C ILE A 172 -4.30 -8.70 -7.38
N HIS A 173 -3.61 -8.47 -8.48
CA HIS A 173 -2.60 -7.42 -8.61
C HIS A 173 -3.21 -6.24 -9.37
N ILE A 174 -3.19 -5.07 -8.76
CA ILE A 174 -3.45 -3.80 -9.44
C ILE A 174 -2.09 -3.14 -9.67
N LEU A 175 -1.66 -3.12 -10.93
CA LEU A 175 -0.44 -2.45 -11.37
C LEU A 175 -0.83 -1.09 -11.91
N SER A 176 -0.31 -0.01 -11.33
CA SER A 176 -0.55 1.34 -11.84
C SER A 176 0.76 2.03 -12.19
N VAL A 177 0.77 2.71 -13.33
CA VAL A 177 1.88 3.53 -13.81
C VAL A 177 1.35 4.92 -14.10
N VAL A 178 1.98 5.94 -13.52
CA VAL A 178 1.71 7.36 -13.80
C VAL A 178 3.00 8.01 -14.28
N ILE A 179 3.00 8.47 -15.52
CA ILE A 179 4.08 9.23 -16.16
C ILE A 179 3.80 10.72 -16.04
N GLY A 180 4.83 11.48 -15.68
CA GLY A 180 4.79 12.91 -15.42
C GLY A 180 4.32 13.24 -14.00
N ALA A 181 4.64 12.37 -13.04
CA ALA A 181 4.36 12.65 -11.64
C ALA A 181 5.42 13.59 -11.06
N GLU A 182 4.98 14.54 -10.26
CA GLU A 182 5.83 15.43 -9.47
C GLU A 182 5.53 15.20 -7.99
N GLY A 183 6.60 15.13 -7.18
CA GLY A 183 6.50 14.99 -5.74
C GLY A 183 7.45 15.95 -5.04
N GLN A 184 7.08 16.36 -3.82
CA GLN A 184 7.98 17.10 -2.96
C GLN A 184 8.58 16.14 -1.93
N MET A 185 9.92 16.06 -1.91
CA MET A 185 10.66 15.28 -0.92
C MET A 185 10.62 15.95 0.46
N PRO A 186 10.89 15.22 1.55
CA PRO A 186 10.96 15.79 2.90
C PRO A 186 11.98 16.93 3.05
N ASP A 187 13.01 16.98 2.19
CA ASP A 187 14.00 18.06 2.13
C ASP A 187 13.53 19.28 1.30
N GLY A 188 12.29 19.27 0.80
CA GLY A 188 11.67 20.33 0.02
C GLY A 188 11.95 20.28 -1.48
N LYS A 189 12.81 19.37 -1.96
CA LYS A 189 13.11 19.25 -3.38
C LYS A 189 11.92 18.69 -4.16
N ILE A 190 11.66 19.30 -5.31
CA ILE A 190 10.72 18.76 -6.30
C ILE A 190 11.45 17.69 -7.10
N VAL A 191 10.85 16.50 -7.15
CA VAL A 191 11.31 15.36 -7.92
C VAL A 191 10.26 15.00 -8.95
N ALA A 192 10.68 14.92 -10.21
CA ALA A 192 9.86 14.42 -11.31
C ALA A 192 10.21 12.96 -11.61
N GLY A 193 9.21 12.16 -11.95
CA GLY A 193 9.43 10.76 -12.26
C GLY A 193 8.18 9.99 -12.65
N ALA A 194 8.38 8.71 -12.94
CA ALA A 194 7.30 7.75 -13.11
C ALA A 194 6.91 7.17 -11.74
N VAL A 195 5.63 7.23 -11.38
CA VAL A 195 5.12 6.49 -10.23
C VAL A 195 4.71 5.10 -10.70
N VAL A 196 5.24 4.08 -10.05
CA VAL A 196 4.86 2.68 -10.22
C VAL A 196 4.36 2.18 -8.87
N ASP A 197 3.07 1.88 -8.79
CA ASP A 197 2.50 1.22 -7.63
C ASP A 197 1.92 -0.15 -7.96
N VAL A 198 2.10 -1.06 -7.00
CA VAL A 198 1.58 -2.42 -7.06
C VAL A 198 0.79 -2.63 -5.78
N ASP A 199 -0.52 -2.83 -5.92
CA ASP A 199 -1.39 -3.31 -4.84
C ASP A 199 -1.67 -4.78 -5.08
N SER A 200 -1.23 -5.63 -4.15
CA SER A 200 -1.47 -7.08 -4.22
C SER A 200 -2.49 -7.44 -3.16
N ILE A 201 -3.57 -8.09 -3.58
CA ILE A 201 -4.80 -8.22 -2.82
C ILE A 201 -5.17 -9.69 -2.71
N ARG A 202 -5.59 -10.13 -1.52
CA ARG A 202 -6.25 -11.41 -1.31
C ARG A 202 -7.64 -11.18 -0.74
N ASN A 203 -8.62 -11.79 -1.39
CA ASN A 203 -9.96 -11.93 -0.83
C ASN A 203 -9.98 -13.17 0.04
N VAL A 204 -10.60 -13.05 1.20
CA VAL A 204 -10.70 -14.12 2.20
C VAL A 204 -12.10 -14.13 2.80
N ASP A 205 -12.44 -15.22 3.47
CA ASP A 205 -13.69 -15.35 4.20
C ASP A 205 -13.37 -15.91 5.59
N VAL A 206 -12.80 -15.04 6.44
CA VAL A 206 -12.41 -15.41 7.81
C VAL A 206 -13.41 -14.83 8.79
N ALA A 207 -13.94 -15.65 9.68
CA ALA A 207 -15.08 -15.30 10.54
C ALA A 207 -14.87 -14.04 11.39
N ASP A 208 -13.65 -13.82 11.85
CA ASP A 208 -13.30 -12.72 12.74
C ASP A 208 -11.81 -12.32 12.60
N LEU A 209 -11.49 -11.13 13.11
CA LEU A 209 -10.15 -10.55 13.00
C LEU A 209 -9.11 -11.27 13.87
N ALA A 210 -9.49 -11.91 14.98
CA ALA A 210 -8.55 -12.63 15.84
C ALA A 210 -8.05 -13.92 15.14
N THR A 211 -8.97 -14.68 14.55
CA THR A 211 -8.68 -15.86 13.71
C THR A 211 -7.83 -15.46 12.49
N PHE A 212 -8.14 -14.33 11.86
CA PHE A 212 -7.32 -13.79 10.78
C PHE A 212 -5.90 -13.43 11.24
N ALA A 213 -5.76 -12.70 12.35
CA ALA A 213 -4.47 -12.31 12.91
C ALA A 213 -3.56 -13.52 13.18
N ALA A 214 -4.13 -14.61 13.71
CA ALA A 214 -3.39 -15.84 14.03
C ALA A 214 -2.87 -16.58 12.79
N SER A 215 -3.43 -16.34 11.60
CA SER A 215 -3.08 -17.01 10.34
C SER A 215 -2.45 -16.08 9.29
N LEU A 216 -2.32 -14.79 9.60
CA LEU A 216 -1.89 -13.76 8.65
C LEU A 216 -0.45 -13.96 8.16
N GLU A 217 0.47 -14.42 9.02
CA GLU A 217 1.91 -14.33 8.75
C GLU A 217 2.34 -14.96 7.42
N GLN A 218 1.93 -16.20 7.16
CA GLN A 218 2.29 -16.90 5.93
C GLN A 218 1.69 -16.19 4.71
N GLY A 219 0.41 -15.84 4.77
CA GLY A 219 -0.27 -15.16 3.68
C GLY A 219 0.31 -13.78 3.36
N LEU A 220 0.78 -13.07 4.39
CA LEU A 220 1.44 -11.78 4.27
C LEU A 220 2.81 -11.89 3.58
N GLU A 221 3.59 -12.93 3.90
CA GLU A 221 4.87 -13.18 3.23
C GLU A 221 4.68 -13.56 1.76
N GLU A 222 3.75 -14.47 1.46
CA GLU A 222 3.40 -14.84 0.09
C GLU A 222 2.96 -13.62 -0.73
N LEU A 223 2.12 -12.77 -0.15
CA LEU A 223 1.63 -11.55 -0.78
C LEU A 223 2.78 -10.55 -1.04
N ARG A 224 3.72 -10.42 -0.09
CA ARG A 224 4.92 -9.59 -0.23
C ARG A 224 5.79 -10.04 -1.40
N GLN A 225 6.04 -11.33 -1.52
CA GLN A 225 6.88 -11.86 -2.60
C GLN A 225 6.21 -11.71 -3.96
N ALA A 226 4.90 -11.97 -4.04
CA ALA A 226 4.13 -11.74 -5.26
C ALA A 226 4.15 -10.26 -5.67
N ASN A 227 3.94 -9.34 -4.72
CA ASN A 227 4.05 -7.90 -4.95
C ASN A 227 5.45 -7.51 -5.47
N LYS A 228 6.52 -7.97 -4.78
CA LYS A 228 7.92 -7.72 -5.16
C LYS A 228 8.17 -8.08 -6.61
N ARG A 229 7.75 -9.29 -6.99
CA ARG A 229 7.94 -9.83 -8.33
C ARG A 229 7.28 -8.93 -9.35
N LYS A 230 6.02 -8.54 -9.13
CA LYS A 230 5.28 -7.68 -10.06
C LYS A 230 5.94 -6.33 -10.26
N PHE A 231 6.40 -5.68 -9.20
CA PHE A 231 7.12 -4.41 -9.32
C PHE A 231 8.33 -4.52 -10.26
N PHE A 232 9.20 -5.52 -10.06
CA PHE A 232 10.38 -5.67 -10.91
C PHE A 232 10.02 -6.06 -12.37
N THR A 233 8.92 -6.77 -12.59
CA THR A 233 8.46 -7.04 -13.96
C THR A 233 7.92 -5.82 -14.70
N CYS A 234 7.55 -4.75 -14.00
CA CYS A 234 7.13 -3.49 -14.61
C CYS A 234 8.31 -2.65 -15.14
N LEU A 235 9.56 -3.02 -14.83
CA LEU A 235 10.73 -2.21 -15.14
C LEU A 235 11.61 -2.86 -16.20
N ASN A 236 12.32 -2.03 -16.96
CA ASN A 236 13.37 -2.50 -17.85
C ASN A 236 14.63 -2.86 -17.05
N GLN A 237 15.43 -3.80 -17.57
CA GLN A 237 16.64 -4.26 -16.86
C GLN A 237 17.62 -3.11 -16.57
N ALA A 238 17.82 -2.21 -17.53
CA ALA A 238 18.66 -1.02 -17.34
C ALA A 238 18.19 -0.15 -16.15
N THR A 239 16.88 -0.01 -15.96
CA THR A 239 16.29 0.71 -14.82
C THR A 239 16.54 -0.01 -13.50
N ILE A 240 16.46 -1.33 -13.49
CA ILE A 240 16.79 -2.13 -12.31
C ILE A 240 18.27 -1.98 -11.96
N ASP A 241 19.15 -2.05 -12.96
CA ASP A 241 20.60 -1.90 -12.79
C ASP A 241 20.97 -0.51 -12.28
N GLU A 242 20.31 0.54 -12.79
CA GLU A 242 20.41 1.90 -12.26
C GLU A 242 20.06 1.94 -10.77
N MET A 243 19.13 1.14 -10.25
CA MET A 243 18.82 1.17 -8.82
C MET A 243 19.91 0.54 -7.93
N GLY A 244 20.97 -0.02 -8.51
CA GLY A 244 22.07 -0.67 -7.79
C GLY A 244 21.59 -1.92 -7.05
N PRO A 245 21.14 -2.97 -7.76
CA PRO A 245 20.60 -4.17 -7.15
C PRO A 245 21.70 -4.99 -6.51
N VAL A 246 21.48 -5.40 -5.26
CA VAL A 246 22.35 -6.34 -4.56
C VAL A 246 21.64 -7.68 -4.47
N TYR A 247 22.29 -8.72 -4.98
CA TYR A 247 21.82 -10.10 -4.95
C TYR A 247 22.59 -10.89 -3.89
N GLU A 248 22.02 -12.00 -3.41
CA GLU A 248 22.73 -12.98 -2.57
C GLU A 248 23.82 -13.73 -3.34
#